data_AF-A0A4Y9UHM9-F1
#
_entry.id   AF-A0A4Y9UHM9-F1
#
_cell.length_a   1.000
_cell.length_b   1.000
_cell.length_c   1.000
_cell.angle_alpha   90.00
_cell.angle_beta   90.00
_cell.angle_gamma   90.00
#
_symmetry.space_group_name_H-M   'P 1'
#
loop_
_entity.id
_entity.type
_entity.pdbx_description
1 polymer ?
#
loop_
_entity_poly.entity_id
_entity_poly.type
_entity_poly.pdbx_seq_one_letter_code
_entity_poly.pdbx_strand_id
1 'polypeptide(L)'
;MRKHSITLIVALAYAAVLANAATWCSAAATETSKEEVVRLESIYSLSETLARLRTALEANGLKIFATIDHHAAAQSVGLDMPPTTVLIYGNPKGGTALMLAAPDFALELPLRLLVREGEHGKST
;
A
#
# COMPACT_ATOMS: atom_id res chain seq x y z
N MET A 1 19.77 17.69 40.33
CA MET A 1 19.08 16.43 40.72
C MET A 1 17.69 16.40 40.06
N ARG A 2 17.21 15.24 39.58
CA ARG A 2 15.94 15.00 38.84
C ARG A 2 15.97 14.94 37.29
N LYS A 3 17.03 14.41 36.67
CA LYS A 3 17.01 13.99 35.24
C LYS A 3 17.23 12.47 35.02
N HIS A 4 17.50 11.70 36.08
CA HIS A 4 17.75 10.26 35.98
C HIS A 4 16.55 9.38 36.37
N SER A 5 15.49 9.98 36.94
CA SER A 5 14.28 9.25 37.34
C SER A 5 13.27 9.02 36.20
N ILE A 6 13.44 9.67 35.04
CA ILE A 6 12.51 9.54 33.90
C ILE A 6 13.00 8.48 32.91
N THR A 7 14.31 8.39 32.65
CA THR A 7 14.90 7.37 31.77
C THR A 7 14.66 5.95 32.29
N LEU A 8 14.61 5.76 33.61
CA LEU A 8 14.40 4.43 34.22
C LEU A 8 12.94 3.94 34.09
N ILE A 9 11.96 4.84 33.97
CA ILE A 9 10.54 4.49 33.83
C ILE A 9 10.23 4.05 32.38
N VAL A 10 10.93 4.60 31.38
CA VAL A 10 10.77 4.19 29.98
C VAL A 10 11.39 2.82 29.71
N ALA A 11 12.49 2.48 30.39
CA ALA A 11 13.13 1.16 30.25
C ALA A 11 12.32 0.02 30.90
N LEU A 12 11.60 0.29 32.00
CA LEU A 12 10.75 -0.69 32.69
C LEU A 12 9.42 -0.97 31.95
N ALA A 13 8.95 -0.03 31.13
CA ALA A 13 7.80 -0.26 30.26
C ALA A 13 8.11 -1.27 29.11
N TYR A 14 9.37 -1.36 28.69
CA TYR A 14 9.79 -2.27 27.61
C TYR A 14 9.81 -3.76 28.04
N ALA A 15 10.07 -4.04 29.32
CA ALA A 15 10.12 -5.40 29.85
C ALA A 15 8.74 -5.99 30.19
N ALA A 16 7.73 -5.16 30.47
CA ALA A 16 6.38 -5.62 30.80
C ALA A 16 5.57 -6.08 29.57
N VAL A 17 5.96 -5.67 28.37
CA VAL A 17 5.28 -6.08 27.12
C VAL A 17 5.61 -7.53 26.73
N LEU A 18 6.67 -8.13 27.28
CA LEU A 18 7.05 -9.52 26.97
C LEU A 18 6.37 -10.59 27.85
N ALA A 19 5.58 -10.20 28.86
CA ALA A 19 5.04 -11.17 29.84
C ALA A 19 3.60 -11.65 29.59
N ASN A 20 2.87 -11.12 28.60
CA ASN A 20 1.43 -11.43 28.43
C ASN A 20 1.07 -12.19 27.12
N ALA A 21 2.03 -12.87 26.49
CA ALA A 21 1.78 -13.62 25.25
C ALA A 21 0.96 -14.92 25.44
N ALA A 22 0.69 -15.37 26.66
CA ALA A 22 0.13 -16.70 26.93
C ALA A 22 -1.37 -16.76 27.30
N THR A 23 -2.12 -15.66 27.28
CA THR A 23 -3.55 -15.70 27.71
C THR A 23 -4.52 -14.97 26.77
N TRP A 24 -4.24 -14.94 25.47
CA TRP A 24 -5.18 -14.44 24.45
C TRP A 24 -5.44 -15.53 23.41
N CYS A 25 -5.93 -16.68 23.88
CA CYS A 25 -6.57 -17.69 23.05
C CYS A 25 -8.00 -17.86 23.56
N SER A 26 -8.93 -17.06 23.04
CA SER A 26 -10.30 -17.50 22.73
C SER A 26 -11.07 -16.40 22.01
N ALA A 27 -11.56 -16.75 20.81
CA ALA A 27 -12.74 -16.20 20.16
C ALA A 27 -12.75 -14.71 19.76
N ALA A 28 -12.06 -14.42 18.65
CA ALA A 28 -12.63 -13.62 17.57
C ALA A 28 -11.96 -14.04 16.25
N ALA A 29 -12.35 -15.22 15.76
CA ALA A 29 -12.26 -15.49 14.34
C ALA A 29 -13.31 -14.59 13.67
N THR A 30 -12.90 -13.38 13.31
CA THR A 30 -13.71 -12.49 12.47
C THR A 30 -13.13 -12.60 11.06
N GLU A 31 -13.97 -13.09 10.16
CA GLU A 31 -13.69 -13.40 8.76
C GLU A 31 -12.75 -12.37 8.12
N THR A 32 -11.57 -12.82 7.71
CA THR A 32 -10.77 -12.07 6.73
C THR A 32 -11.53 -12.17 5.42
N SER A 33 -12.40 -11.19 5.12
CA SER A 33 -12.86 -10.97 3.76
C SER A 33 -11.60 -10.73 2.93
N LYS A 34 -11.13 -11.74 2.22
CA LYS A 34 -10.08 -11.57 1.23
C LYS A 34 -10.64 -10.59 0.22
N GLU A 35 -10.18 -9.34 0.24
CA GLU A 35 -10.34 -8.44 -0.90
C GLU A 35 -9.76 -9.18 -2.10
N GLU A 36 -10.64 -9.58 -3.02
CA GLU A 36 -10.23 -10.31 -4.20
C GLU A 36 -9.47 -9.35 -5.11
N VAL A 37 -8.14 -9.41 -5.04
CA VAL A 37 -7.28 -8.67 -5.94
C VAL A 37 -7.46 -9.24 -7.35
N VAL A 38 -8.11 -8.48 -8.21
CA VAL A 38 -8.21 -8.80 -9.64
C VAL A 38 -6.81 -8.74 -10.25
N ARG A 39 -6.39 -9.85 -10.87
CA ARG A 39 -5.08 -9.99 -11.52
C ARG A 39 -5.26 -10.27 -13.00
N LEU A 40 -4.58 -9.50 -13.83
CA LEU A 40 -4.62 -9.64 -15.28
C LEU A 40 -3.19 -9.71 -15.82
N GLU A 41 -2.93 -10.68 -16.70
CA GLU A 41 -1.65 -10.71 -17.40
C GLU A 41 -1.68 -9.78 -18.61
N SER A 42 -0.60 -9.02 -18.78
CA SER A 42 -0.34 -8.22 -19.95
C SER A 42 0.63 -8.95 -20.88
N ILE A 43 0.34 -8.92 -22.17
CA ILE A 43 1.29 -9.36 -23.21
C ILE A 43 2.42 -8.35 -23.45
N TYR A 44 2.34 -7.17 -22.84
CA TYR A 44 3.29 -6.07 -23.01
C TYR A 44 4.32 -6.04 -21.89
N SER A 45 5.45 -5.39 -22.16
CA SER A 45 6.46 -5.10 -21.15
C SER A 45 5.90 -4.18 -20.05
N LEU A 46 6.55 -4.13 -18.89
CA LEU A 46 6.12 -3.26 -17.79
C LEU A 46 6.00 -1.78 -18.22
N SER A 47 6.98 -1.27 -18.97
CA SER A 47 6.96 0.14 -19.43
C SER A 47 5.82 0.42 -20.40
N GLU A 48 5.55 -0.50 -21.33
CA GLU A 48 4.44 -0.37 -22.27
C GLU A 48 3.08 -0.51 -21.58
N THR A 49 2.94 -1.46 -20.66
CA THR A 49 1.73 -1.62 -19.83
C THR A 49 1.45 -0.35 -19.02
N LEU A 50 2.47 0.23 -18.37
CA LEU A 50 2.32 1.49 -17.63
C LEU A 50 1.88 2.65 -18.54
N ALA A 51 2.48 2.79 -19.73
CA ALA A 51 2.12 3.85 -20.68
C ALA A 51 0.67 3.71 -21.18
N ARG A 52 0.25 2.48 -21.50
CA ARG A 52 -1.12 2.17 -21.92
C ARG A 52 -2.13 2.42 -20.80
N LEU A 53 -1.83 1.97 -19.58
CA LEU A 53 -2.69 2.20 -18.42
C LEU A 53 -2.82 3.68 -18.12
N ARG A 54 -1.72 4.44 -18.13
CA ARG A 54 -1.75 5.88 -17.94
C ARG A 54 -2.66 6.57 -18.96
N THR A 55 -2.50 6.23 -20.22
CA THR A 55 -3.35 6.77 -21.31
C THR A 55 -4.82 6.42 -21.10
N ALA A 56 -5.12 5.16 -20.75
CA ALA A 56 -6.48 4.70 -20.51
C ALA A 56 -7.13 5.39 -19.29
N LEU A 57 -6.40 5.55 -18.19
CA LEU A 57 -6.88 6.23 -17.00
C LEU A 57 -7.21 7.70 -17.30
N GLU A 58 -6.27 8.42 -17.92
CA GLU A 58 -6.45 9.83 -18.28
C GLU A 58 -7.61 10.04 -19.26
N ALA A 59 -7.75 9.17 -20.27
CA ALA A 59 -8.86 9.20 -21.24
C ALA A 59 -10.23 8.97 -20.58
N ASN A 60 -10.29 8.26 -19.45
CA ASN A 60 -11.51 8.06 -18.66
C ASN A 60 -11.72 9.15 -17.59
N GLY A 61 -10.97 10.25 -17.64
CA GLY A 61 -11.09 11.35 -16.69
C GLY A 61 -10.58 11.02 -15.29
N LEU A 62 -9.78 9.97 -15.13
CA LEU A 62 -9.14 9.62 -13.88
C LEU A 62 -7.80 10.33 -13.77
N LYS A 63 -7.56 10.93 -12.61
CA LYS A 63 -6.30 11.59 -12.27
C LYS A 63 -5.33 10.58 -11.69
N ILE A 64 -4.10 10.56 -12.16
CA ILE A 64 -2.98 9.90 -11.49
C ILE A 64 -2.42 10.88 -10.45
N PHE A 65 -2.49 10.50 -9.19
CA PHE A 65 -1.99 11.28 -8.06
C PHE A 65 -0.51 11.02 -7.79
N ALA A 66 -0.08 9.76 -7.94
CA ALA A 66 1.31 9.38 -7.76
C ALA A 66 1.66 8.12 -8.57
N THR A 67 2.94 8.01 -8.89
CA THR A 67 3.55 6.79 -9.41
C THR A 67 4.68 6.43 -8.44
N ILE A 68 4.65 5.22 -7.90
CA ILE A 68 5.64 4.72 -6.94
C ILE A 68 6.42 3.60 -7.63
N ASP A 69 7.71 3.83 -7.86
CA ASP A 69 8.63 2.82 -8.37
C ASP A 69 9.32 2.12 -7.18
N HIS A 70 8.85 0.91 -6.86
CA HIS A 70 9.40 0.12 -5.77
C HIS A 70 10.77 -0.45 -6.10
N HIS A 71 11.05 -0.72 -7.38
CA HIS A 71 12.37 -1.20 -7.82
C HIS A 71 13.43 -0.11 -7.60
N ALA A 72 13.17 1.11 -8.05
CA ALA A 72 14.06 2.25 -7.79
C ALA A 72 14.21 2.54 -6.29
N ALA A 73 13.12 2.43 -5.52
CA ALA A 73 13.16 2.62 -4.06
C ALA A 73 14.03 1.55 -3.38
N ALA A 74 13.94 0.28 -3.77
CA ALA A 74 14.80 -0.79 -3.26
C ALA A 74 16.28 -0.52 -3.56
N GLN A 75 16.61 -0.14 -4.81
CA GLN A 75 17.97 0.18 -5.21
C GLN A 75 18.56 1.34 -4.39
N SER A 76 17.74 2.34 -4.04
CA SER A 76 18.17 3.49 -3.23
C SER A 76 18.64 3.11 -1.82
N VAL A 77 18.23 1.94 -1.31
CA VAL A 77 18.62 1.42 0.01
C VAL A 77 19.52 0.18 -0.10
N GLY A 78 20.11 -0.07 -1.27
CA GLY A 78 21.02 -1.19 -1.50
C GLY A 78 20.36 -2.56 -1.57
N LEU A 79 19.05 -2.60 -1.79
CA LEU A 79 18.29 -3.83 -2.04
C LEU A 79 17.95 -3.94 -3.53
N ASP A 80 17.63 -5.16 -3.96
CA ASP A 80 17.19 -5.42 -5.33
C ASP A 80 15.86 -6.20 -5.31
N MET A 81 15.01 -5.93 -6.29
CA MET A 81 13.74 -6.62 -6.49
C MET A 81 13.30 -6.48 -7.94
N PRO A 82 12.44 -7.34 -8.49
CA PRO A 82 11.96 -7.17 -9.86
C PRO A 82 11.23 -5.83 -10.09
N PRO A 83 11.28 -5.27 -11.32
CA PRO A 83 10.52 -4.09 -11.72
C PRO A 83 9.07 -4.14 -11.25
N THR A 84 8.71 -3.19 -10.39
CA THR A 84 7.42 -3.16 -9.68
C THR A 84 7.02 -1.71 -9.47
N THR A 85 5.86 -1.32 -9.99
CA THR A 85 5.36 0.06 -9.97
C THR A 85 3.90 0.10 -9.54
N VAL A 86 3.57 1.01 -8.63
CA VAL A 86 2.19 1.30 -8.22
C VAL A 86 1.74 2.63 -8.82
N LEU A 87 0.57 2.62 -9.46
CA LEU A 87 -0.16 3.83 -9.84
C LEU A 87 -1.23 4.12 -8.80
N ILE A 88 -1.19 5.31 -8.22
CA ILE A 88 -2.23 5.83 -7.33
C ILE A 88 -3.10 6.79 -8.15
N TYR A 89 -4.38 6.50 -8.28
CA TYR A 89 -5.27 7.20 -9.20
C TYR A 89 -6.71 7.31 -8.66
N GLY A 90 -7.51 8.19 -9.24
CA GLY A 90 -8.93 8.31 -8.89
C GLY A 90 -9.63 9.47 -9.57
N ASN A 91 -10.91 9.65 -9.25
CA ASN A 91 -11.72 10.77 -9.72
C ASN A 91 -11.95 11.76 -8.57
N PRO A 92 -11.32 12.95 -8.57
CA PRO A 92 -11.52 13.94 -7.50
C PRO A 92 -12.99 14.32 -7.28
N LYS A 93 -13.79 14.45 -8.34
CA LYS A 93 -15.20 14.82 -8.23
C LYS A 93 -16.00 13.74 -7.50
N GLY A 94 -15.81 12.48 -7.88
CA GLY A 94 -16.48 11.34 -7.25
C GLY A 94 -15.97 11.07 -5.84
N GLY A 95 -14.65 11.01 -5.68
CA GLY A 95 -14.00 10.71 -4.41
C GLY A 95 -14.32 11.74 -3.32
N THR A 96 -14.25 13.04 -3.63
CA THR A 96 -14.58 14.08 -2.64
C THR A 96 -16.05 14.05 -2.25
N ALA A 97 -16.97 13.77 -3.19
CA ALA A 97 -18.39 13.63 -2.85
C ALA A 97 -18.62 12.48 -1.85
N LEU A 98 -17.92 11.35 -2.02
CA LEU A 98 -17.96 10.24 -1.06
C LEU A 98 -17.36 10.63 0.30
N MET A 99 -16.21 11.32 0.32
CA MET A 99 -15.60 11.78 1.58
C MET A 99 -16.48 12.78 2.33
N LEU A 100 -17.22 13.65 1.63
CA LEU A 100 -18.18 14.56 2.26
C LEU A 100 -19.35 13.81 2.91
N ALA A 101 -19.80 12.72 2.29
CA ALA A 101 -20.86 11.89 2.85
C ALA A 101 -20.37 10.98 3.99
N ALA A 102 -19.13 10.50 3.89
CA ALA A 102 -18.47 9.62 4.87
C ALA A 102 -16.94 9.90 4.89
N PRO A 103 -16.46 10.72 5.85
CA PRO A 103 -15.07 11.19 5.88
C PRO A 103 -14.00 10.08 5.92
N ASP A 104 -14.31 8.93 6.51
CA ASP A 104 -13.35 7.81 6.64
C ASP A 104 -12.92 7.23 5.28
N PHE A 105 -13.67 7.47 4.20
CA PHE A 105 -13.22 7.13 2.84
C PHE A 105 -11.93 7.84 2.42
N ALA A 106 -11.52 8.90 3.12
CA ALA A 106 -10.21 9.53 2.89
C ALA A 106 -9.02 8.62 3.24
N LEU A 107 -9.22 7.54 4.02
CA LEU A 107 -8.20 6.52 4.30
C LEU A 107 -8.08 5.50 3.16
N GLU A 108 -9.19 5.19 2.49
CA GLU A 108 -9.26 4.17 1.44
C GLU A 108 -8.98 4.71 0.04
N LEU A 109 -9.23 6.00 -0.19
CA LEU A 109 -8.98 6.69 -1.45
C LEU A 109 -7.62 7.41 -1.40
N PRO A 110 -6.90 7.53 -2.53
CA PRO A 110 -7.28 7.11 -3.89
C PRO A 110 -7.10 5.60 -4.14
N LEU A 111 -7.61 5.12 -5.27
CA LEU A 111 -7.43 3.74 -5.70
C LEU A 111 -5.97 3.47 -6.09
N ARG A 112 -5.58 2.20 -6.03
CA ARG A 112 -4.22 1.73 -6.34
C ARG A 112 -4.27 0.60 -7.38
N LEU A 113 -3.34 0.64 -8.33
CA LEU A 113 -3.08 -0.43 -9.29
C LEU A 113 -1.60 -0.76 -9.27
N LEU A 114 -1.28 -2.05 -9.18
CA LEU A 114 0.09 -2.56 -9.23
C LEU A 114 0.37 -3.07 -10.65
N VAL A 115 1.53 -2.71 -11.19
CA VAL A 115 2.13 -3.35 -12.37
C VAL A 115 3.47 -3.91 -11.93
N ARG A 116 3.68 -5.21 -12.09
CA ARG A 116 4.99 -5.83 -11.86
C ARG A 116 5.43 -6.63 -13.08
N GLU A 117 6.73 -6.84 -13.19
CA GLU A 117 7.26 -7.77 -14.15
C GLU A 117 6.77 -9.19 -13.81
N GLY A 118 6.24 -9.87 -14.82
CA GLY A 118 5.84 -11.26 -14.80
C GLY A 118 6.91 -12.13 -15.49
N GLU A 119 6.61 -13.41 -15.64
CA GLU A 119 7.55 -14.33 -16.30
C GLU A 119 7.76 -13.96 -17.79
N HIS A 120 8.96 -14.20 -18.30
CA HIS A 120 9.32 -13.98 -19.71
C HIS A 120 9.19 -12.53 -20.21
N GLY A 121 9.37 -11.53 -19.35
CA GLY A 121 9.34 -10.10 -19.74
C GLY A 121 7.94 -9.52 -19.96
N LYS A 122 6.89 -10.29 -19.62
CA LYS A 122 5.50 -9.82 -19.56
C LYS A 122 5.24 -9.05 -18.27
N SER A 123 4.04 -8.51 -18.09
CA SER A 123 3.66 -7.82 -16.84
C SER A 123 2.32 -8.29 -16.29
N THR A 124 2.08 -8.05 -15.00
CA THR A 124 0.89 -8.50 -14.25
C THR A 124 0.44 -7.45 -13.24
#